data_AF-A0A800EYK7-F1
#
_entry.id   AF-A0A800EYK7-F1
#
_cell.length_a   1.000
_cell.length_b   1.000
_cell.length_c   1.000
_cell.angle_alpha   90.00
_cell.angle_beta   90.00
_cell.angle_gamma   90.00
#
_symmetry.space_group_name_H-M   'P 1'
#
loop_
_entity.id
_entity.type
_entity.pdbx_description
1 polymer ?
#
loop_
_entity_poly.entity_id
_entity_poly.type
_entity_poly.pdbx_seq_one_letter_code
_entity_poly.pdbx_strand_id
1 'polypeptide(L)'
;EVAYVTDKYSMDVMKSVAGDKRVIEFPIADHMESAAAARKILETENPSVVIAIERAGLVGDGTFRNMHGTDISEYNAKIDHLFDQHPYSVGIGDGGNEIGMGNLRDEAAGIDRLPDDPCVTTTTKLMIASVSNWGGYGLAAALSLKKGENLLPSIEAENAWVHATYETGAVDGPTGEHRPYVDGFHLDEYNSCLTDLHEHVNAALG
;
A
#
# COMPACT_ATOMS: atom_id res chain seq x y z
N GLU A 1 11.16 -13.81 -6.92
CA GLU A 1 9.98 -13.46 -7.76
C GLU A 1 9.09 -12.54 -6.96
N VAL A 2 8.19 -11.78 -7.59
CA VAL A 2 7.23 -10.89 -6.92
C VAL A 2 5.84 -11.21 -7.45
N ALA A 3 4.87 -11.30 -6.56
CA ALA A 3 3.44 -11.39 -6.87
C ALA A 3 2.69 -10.30 -6.10
N TYR A 4 1.65 -9.74 -6.71
CA TYR A 4 0.74 -8.79 -6.08
C TYR A 4 -0.49 -9.54 -5.57
N VAL A 5 -1.01 -9.14 -4.41
CA VAL A 5 -2.23 -9.70 -3.84
C VAL A 5 -3.22 -8.55 -3.67
N THR A 6 -4.43 -8.71 -4.18
CA THR A 6 -5.50 -7.71 -4.06
C THR A 6 -6.87 -8.36 -4.09
N ASP A 7 -7.94 -7.61 -3.84
CA ASP A 7 -9.30 -8.11 -3.94
C ASP A 7 -9.92 -7.86 -5.31
N LYS A 8 -11.07 -8.51 -5.56
CA LYS A 8 -11.80 -8.46 -6.83
C LYS A 8 -12.11 -7.04 -7.34
N TYR A 9 -12.26 -6.04 -6.45
CA TYR A 9 -12.59 -4.66 -6.86
C TYR A 9 -11.35 -3.89 -7.33
N SER A 10 -10.18 -4.24 -6.81
CA SER A 10 -8.90 -3.65 -7.21
C SER A 10 -8.13 -4.49 -8.23
N MET A 11 -8.67 -5.64 -8.68
CA MET A 11 -7.99 -6.55 -9.61
C MET A 11 -7.61 -5.88 -10.93
N ASP A 12 -8.52 -5.14 -11.56
CA ASP A 12 -8.25 -4.53 -12.86
C ASP A 12 -7.24 -3.37 -12.74
N VAL A 13 -7.35 -2.58 -11.66
CA VAL A 13 -6.39 -1.53 -11.30
C VAL A 13 -4.99 -2.12 -11.11
N MET A 14 -4.86 -3.18 -10.32
CA MET A 14 -3.55 -3.79 -10.08
C MET A 14 -2.97 -4.43 -11.34
N LYS A 15 -3.80 -5.05 -12.18
CA LYS A 15 -3.34 -5.66 -13.44
C LYS A 15 -2.84 -4.63 -14.45
N SER A 16 -3.37 -3.40 -14.44
CA SER A 16 -2.90 -2.37 -15.39
C SER A 16 -1.47 -1.91 -15.11
N VAL A 17 -0.98 -2.08 -13.87
CA VAL A 17 0.37 -1.64 -13.45
C VAL A 17 1.32 -2.80 -13.11
N ALA A 18 0.83 -4.02 -12.91
CA ALA A 18 1.66 -5.18 -12.54
C ALA A 18 2.61 -5.66 -13.65
N GLY A 19 2.42 -5.23 -14.90
CA GLY A 19 3.16 -5.74 -16.06
C GLY A 19 2.98 -7.26 -16.20
N ASP A 20 4.09 -7.99 -16.38
CA ASP A 20 4.07 -9.46 -16.49
C ASP A 20 4.00 -10.18 -15.13
N LYS A 21 3.89 -9.46 -14.01
CA LYS A 21 3.84 -10.06 -12.68
C LYS A 21 2.46 -10.64 -12.39
N ARG A 22 2.44 -11.69 -11.58
CA ARG A 22 1.19 -12.34 -11.17
C ARG A 22 0.42 -11.43 -10.21
N VAL A 23 -0.89 -11.34 -10.44
CA VAL A 23 -1.85 -10.69 -9.53
C VAL A 23 -2.78 -11.77 -9.02
N ILE A 24 -2.74 -11.99 -7.71
CA ILE A 24 -3.49 -13.02 -6.99
C ILE A 24 -4.71 -12.35 -6.37
N GLU A 25 -5.89 -12.85 -6.71
CA GLU A 25 -7.13 -12.43 -6.08
C GLU A 25 -7.24 -13.06 -4.68
N PHE A 26 -7.35 -12.22 -3.66
CA PHE A 26 -7.69 -12.60 -2.30
C PHE A 26 -9.21 -12.48 -2.13
N PRO A 27 -9.89 -13.53 -1.63
CA PRO A 27 -11.35 -13.53 -1.52
C PRO A 27 -11.84 -12.53 -0.48
N ILE A 28 -12.93 -11.82 -0.78
CA ILE A 28 -13.69 -11.07 0.22
C ILE A 28 -14.58 -12.07 0.95
N ALA A 29 -14.19 -12.41 2.18
CA ALA A 29 -14.79 -13.48 2.96
C ALA A 29 -14.78 -13.15 4.48
N ASP A 30 -15.31 -14.06 5.29
CA ASP A 30 -15.21 -13.96 6.75
C ASP A 30 -13.77 -14.19 7.25
N HIS A 31 -13.51 -14.02 8.54
CA HIS A 31 -12.15 -14.15 9.09
C HIS A 31 -11.59 -15.58 8.96
N MET A 32 -12.42 -16.62 9.09
CA MET A 32 -11.95 -18.01 9.06
C MET A 32 -11.53 -18.40 7.64
N GLU A 33 -12.36 -18.06 6.65
CA GLU A 33 -12.07 -18.28 5.23
C GLU A 33 -10.88 -17.42 4.77
N SER A 34 -10.81 -16.16 5.21
CA SER A 34 -9.68 -15.28 4.91
C SER A 34 -8.37 -15.80 5.49
N ALA A 35 -8.38 -16.30 6.73
CA ALA A 35 -7.20 -16.89 7.36
C ALA A 35 -6.71 -18.14 6.60
N ALA A 36 -7.64 -18.98 6.11
CA ALA A 36 -7.31 -20.14 5.29
C ALA A 36 -6.76 -19.75 3.92
N ALA A 37 -7.33 -18.73 3.28
CA ALA A 37 -6.84 -18.19 2.01
C ALA A 37 -5.42 -17.61 2.16
N ALA A 38 -5.19 -16.82 3.20
CA ALA A 38 -3.87 -16.28 3.53
C ALA A 38 -2.82 -17.39 3.69
N ARG A 39 -3.12 -18.42 4.49
CA ARG A 39 -2.23 -19.58 4.67
C ARG A 39 -1.88 -20.23 3.33
N LYS A 40 -2.90 -20.50 2.50
CA LYS A 40 -2.69 -21.13 1.19
C LYS A 40 -1.81 -20.28 0.28
N ILE A 41 -2.02 -18.96 0.25
CA ILE A 41 -1.19 -18.03 -0.53
C ILE A 41 0.25 -18.06 -0.01
N LEU A 42 0.46 -17.94 1.31
CA LEU A 42 1.80 -17.99 1.90
C LEU A 42 2.52 -19.31 1.63
N GLU A 43 1.83 -20.45 1.72
CA GLU A 43 2.40 -21.78 1.41
C GLU A 43 2.74 -21.94 -0.08
N THR A 44 1.90 -21.41 -0.97
CA THR A 44 2.09 -21.52 -2.43
C THR A 44 3.21 -20.59 -2.91
N GLU A 45 3.17 -19.34 -2.47
CA GLU A 45 4.08 -18.28 -2.92
C GLU A 45 5.42 -18.29 -2.17
N ASN A 46 5.41 -18.83 -0.93
CA ASN A 46 6.57 -18.89 -0.04
C ASN A 46 7.41 -17.59 -0.03
N PRO A 47 6.78 -16.43 0.24
CA PRO A 47 7.47 -15.15 0.14
C PRO A 47 8.54 -15.02 1.23
N SER A 48 9.63 -14.31 0.93
CA SER A 48 10.61 -13.95 1.95
C SER A 48 10.18 -12.74 2.80
N VAL A 49 9.24 -11.94 2.28
CA VAL A 49 8.70 -10.72 2.90
C VAL A 49 7.32 -10.45 2.33
N VAL A 50 6.40 -9.95 3.17
CA VAL A 50 5.12 -9.38 2.73
C VAL A 50 5.13 -7.86 2.94
N ILE A 51 4.64 -7.10 1.98
CA ILE A 51 4.66 -5.63 2.01
C ILE A 51 3.27 -5.11 1.71
N ALA A 52 2.72 -4.27 2.59
CA ALA A 52 1.53 -3.46 2.33
C ALA A 52 1.95 -2.02 2.02
N ILE A 53 1.36 -1.44 0.99
CA ILE A 53 1.42 -0.02 0.68
C ILE A 53 -0.01 0.43 0.50
N GLU A 54 -0.49 1.36 1.32
CA GLU A 54 -1.84 1.93 1.22
C GLU A 54 -2.97 0.89 1.25
N ARG A 55 -2.78 -0.21 2.01
CA ARG A 55 -3.82 -1.22 2.14
C ARG A 55 -4.58 -1.03 3.44
N ALA A 56 -5.86 -0.71 3.36
CA ALA A 56 -6.75 -0.63 4.52
C ALA A 56 -6.67 -1.90 5.39
N GLY A 57 -6.46 -1.70 6.68
CA GLY A 57 -6.36 -2.75 7.68
C GLY A 57 -7.57 -2.79 8.62
N LEU A 58 -7.68 -3.89 9.36
CA LEU A 58 -8.75 -4.13 10.33
C LEU A 58 -8.72 -3.06 11.43
N VAL A 59 -9.88 -2.63 11.90
CA VAL A 59 -10.04 -1.81 13.12
C VAL A 59 -10.53 -2.68 14.29
N GLY A 60 -10.76 -2.09 15.47
CA GLY A 60 -10.99 -2.83 16.72
C GLY A 60 -12.21 -3.76 16.73
N ASP A 61 -13.19 -3.52 15.86
CA ASP A 61 -14.41 -4.34 15.70
C ASP A 61 -14.29 -5.43 14.62
N GLY A 62 -13.12 -5.57 13.97
CA GLY A 62 -12.89 -6.55 12.91
C GLY A 62 -13.39 -6.12 11.52
N THR A 63 -13.71 -4.84 11.33
CA THR A 63 -14.15 -4.26 10.06
C THR A 63 -13.10 -3.30 9.48
N PHE A 64 -13.42 -2.60 8.38
CA PHE A 64 -12.54 -1.63 7.72
C PHE A 64 -13.17 -0.25 7.66
N ARG A 65 -12.35 0.80 7.68
CA ARG A 65 -12.79 2.19 7.47
C ARG A 65 -11.98 2.83 6.37
N ASN A 66 -12.61 3.64 5.54
CA ASN A 66 -11.88 4.61 4.70
C ASN A 66 -11.50 5.85 5.53
N MET A 67 -10.78 6.80 4.92
CA MET A 67 -10.37 8.05 5.58
C MET A 67 -11.53 8.94 6.07
N HIS A 68 -12.76 8.70 5.60
CA HIS A 68 -13.97 9.39 6.03
C HIS A 68 -14.71 8.67 7.17
N GLY A 69 -14.17 7.54 7.66
CA GLY A 69 -14.82 6.72 8.69
C GLY A 69 -15.97 5.85 8.18
N THR A 70 -16.12 5.68 6.87
CA THR A 70 -17.16 4.83 6.27
C THR A 70 -16.72 3.37 6.28
N ASP A 71 -17.62 2.45 6.63
CA ASP A 71 -17.37 1.00 6.55
C ASP A 71 -17.22 0.56 5.08
N ILE A 72 -16.07 -0.05 4.76
CA ILE A 72 -15.75 -0.57 3.42
C ILE A 72 -15.58 -2.10 3.41
N SER A 73 -16.04 -2.80 4.43
CA SER A 73 -15.79 -4.24 4.61
C SER A 73 -16.38 -5.13 3.53
N GLU A 74 -17.45 -4.69 2.86
CA GLU A 74 -18.02 -5.39 1.70
C GLU A 74 -17.11 -5.32 0.46
N TYR A 75 -16.19 -4.35 0.43
CA TYR A 75 -15.31 -4.04 -0.69
C TYR A 75 -13.83 -4.33 -0.42
N ASN A 76 -13.45 -4.60 0.84
CA ASN A 76 -12.07 -4.82 1.24
C ASN A 76 -11.86 -6.24 1.74
N ALA A 77 -11.05 -7.04 1.03
CA ALA A 77 -10.65 -8.35 1.53
C ALA A 77 -9.76 -8.23 2.77
N LYS A 78 -9.91 -9.18 3.70
CA LYS A 78 -9.14 -9.29 4.95
C LYS A 78 -7.72 -9.83 4.71
N ILE A 79 -6.97 -9.08 3.91
CA ILE A 79 -5.59 -9.37 3.53
C ILE A 79 -4.64 -9.31 4.75
N ASP A 80 -5.06 -8.64 5.83
CA ASP A 80 -4.42 -8.60 7.15
C ASP A 80 -3.92 -9.97 7.63
N HIS A 81 -4.66 -11.03 7.33
CA HIS A 81 -4.28 -12.41 7.68
C HIS A 81 -2.96 -12.87 7.05
N LEU A 82 -2.48 -12.26 5.95
CA LEU A 82 -1.13 -12.51 5.43
C LEU A 82 -0.06 -11.99 6.39
N PHE A 83 -0.33 -10.87 7.06
CA PHE A 83 0.60 -10.17 7.94
C PHE A 83 0.64 -10.82 9.34
N ASP A 84 -0.50 -11.30 9.82
CA ASP A 84 -0.59 -12.09 11.07
C ASP A 84 0.14 -13.43 10.97
N GLN A 85 0.22 -13.99 9.75
CA GLN A 85 0.75 -15.33 9.49
C GLN A 85 2.17 -15.32 8.89
N HIS A 86 2.78 -14.16 8.66
CA HIS A 86 4.12 -14.05 8.09
C HIS A 86 5.08 -13.24 8.99
N PRO A 87 6.24 -13.81 9.39
CA PRO A 87 7.12 -13.18 10.39
C PRO A 87 7.97 -12.03 9.86
N TYR A 88 8.00 -11.79 8.55
CA TYR A 88 8.73 -10.68 7.94
C TYR A 88 7.77 -9.81 7.13
N SER A 89 7.34 -8.71 7.72
CA SER A 89 6.31 -7.85 7.16
C SER A 89 6.68 -6.38 7.22
N VAL A 90 6.35 -5.64 6.16
CA VAL A 90 6.50 -4.19 6.07
C VAL A 90 5.13 -3.56 5.80
N GLY A 91 4.75 -2.56 6.60
CA GLY A 91 3.61 -1.69 6.30
C GLY A 91 4.09 -0.30 5.90
N ILE A 92 3.48 0.27 4.88
CA ILE A 92 3.66 1.67 4.45
C ILE A 92 2.27 2.30 4.38
N GLY A 93 2.06 3.35 5.15
CA GLY A 93 0.79 4.08 5.24
C GLY A 93 1.01 5.56 5.54
N ASP A 94 -0.04 6.35 5.41
CA ASP A 94 -0.05 7.79 5.68
C ASP A 94 -1.26 8.25 6.53
N GLY A 95 -2.34 7.48 6.61
CA GLY A 95 -3.61 7.87 7.22
C GLY A 95 -3.95 7.20 8.56
N GLY A 96 -3.29 6.10 8.95
CA GLY A 96 -3.49 5.43 10.24
C GLY A 96 -4.49 4.27 10.21
N ASN A 97 -5.24 4.09 9.13
CA ASN A 97 -6.16 2.97 8.91
C ASN A 97 -5.53 1.85 8.05
N GLU A 98 -4.27 1.94 7.67
CA GLU A 98 -3.57 0.97 6.82
C GLU A 98 -2.89 -0.15 7.62
N ILE A 99 -2.70 -1.29 6.99
CA ILE A 99 -1.96 -2.44 7.54
C ILE A 99 -0.55 -1.99 7.99
N GLY A 100 -0.25 -2.21 9.26
CA GLY A 100 1.00 -1.82 9.91
C GLY A 100 0.85 -0.63 10.85
N MET A 101 -0.16 0.23 10.65
CA MET A 101 -0.44 1.35 11.55
C MET A 101 -0.87 0.89 12.95
N GLY A 102 -1.25 -0.38 13.11
CA GLY A 102 -1.42 -1.00 14.42
C GLY A 102 -0.19 -0.92 15.33
N ASN A 103 1.01 -0.76 14.79
CA ASN A 103 2.22 -0.53 15.57
C ASN A 103 2.22 0.78 16.34
N LEU A 104 1.41 1.76 15.91
CA LEU A 104 1.31 3.09 16.48
C LEU A 104 -0.13 3.40 16.91
N ARG A 105 -0.95 2.38 17.14
CA ARG A 105 -2.38 2.55 17.42
C ARG A 105 -2.63 3.43 18.64
N ASP A 106 -1.87 3.21 19.71
CA ASP A 106 -2.03 3.96 20.96
C ASP A 106 -1.55 5.40 20.82
N GLU A 107 -0.51 5.63 20.02
CA GLU A 107 0.03 6.96 19.71
C GLU A 107 -0.86 7.74 18.74
N ALA A 108 -1.47 7.06 17.77
CA ALA A 108 -2.35 7.65 16.77
C ALA A 108 -3.72 8.03 17.34
N ALA A 109 -4.21 7.28 18.32
CA ALA A 109 -5.51 7.50 18.93
C ALA A 109 -5.61 8.91 19.55
N GLY A 110 -6.56 9.72 19.04
CA GLY A 110 -6.82 11.07 19.53
C GLY A 110 -5.93 12.17 18.94
N ILE A 111 -5.08 11.85 17.95
CA ILE A 111 -4.43 12.87 17.12
C ILE A 111 -5.46 13.41 16.12
N ASP A 112 -5.60 14.73 16.08
CA ASP A 112 -6.47 15.41 15.11
C ASP A 112 -6.09 15.01 13.68
N ARG A 113 -7.10 14.67 12.86
CA ARG A 113 -7.00 14.17 11.47
C ARG A 113 -6.56 12.71 11.30
N LEU A 114 -6.28 11.97 12.37
CA LEU A 114 -6.16 10.51 12.30
C LEU A 114 -7.48 9.83 12.69
N PRO A 115 -7.72 8.57 12.29
CA PRO A 115 -8.89 7.80 12.70
C PRO A 115 -9.00 7.68 14.22
N ASP A 116 -10.22 7.84 14.74
CA ASP A 116 -10.52 7.61 16.17
C ASP A 116 -10.26 6.16 16.60
N ASP A 117 -10.51 5.20 15.70
CA ASP A 117 -10.13 3.79 15.85
C ASP A 117 -9.12 3.42 14.76
N PRO A 118 -7.81 3.61 15.02
CA PRO A 118 -6.77 3.26 14.07
C PRO A 118 -6.75 1.75 13.81
N CYS A 119 -6.07 1.38 12.71
CA CYS A 119 -5.82 0.00 12.35
C CYS A 119 -5.25 -0.79 13.56
N VAL A 120 -5.67 -2.04 13.72
CA VAL A 120 -5.14 -2.98 14.73
C VAL A 120 -4.05 -3.90 14.16
N THR A 121 -3.97 -4.04 12.84
CA THR A 121 -3.03 -4.94 12.18
C THR A 121 -1.62 -4.36 12.23
N THR A 122 -0.71 -5.15 12.79
CA THR A 122 0.69 -4.78 13.01
C THR A 122 1.60 -5.35 11.92
N THR A 123 2.79 -4.76 11.76
CA THR A 123 3.84 -5.29 10.89
C THR A 123 5.19 -5.28 11.59
N THR A 124 6.14 -6.11 11.15
CA THR A 124 7.46 -6.14 11.80
C THR A 124 8.28 -4.87 11.58
N LYS A 125 7.99 -4.13 10.50
CA LYS A 125 8.54 -2.81 10.20
C LYS A 125 7.43 -1.92 9.65
N LEU A 126 7.30 -0.73 10.21
CA LEU A 126 6.39 0.30 9.74
C LEU A 126 7.20 1.45 9.14
N MET A 127 6.75 1.97 8.00
CA MET A 127 7.18 3.26 7.44
C MET A 127 5.95 4.16 7.33
N ILE A 128 6.06 5.38 7.84
CA ILE A 128 5.04 6.42 7.66
C ILE A 128 5.56 7.39 6.60
N ALA A 129 4.69 7.79 5.69
CA ALA A 129 4.95 8.83 4.71
C ALA A 129 3.77 9.82 4.68
N SER A 130 3.92 10.94 3.97
CA SER A 130 2.80 11.84 3.71
C SER A 130 1.89 11.37 2.57
N VAL A 131 2.42 10.49 1.72
CA VAL A 131 1.74 9.75 0.64
C VAL A 131 2.40 8.38 0.59
N SER A 132 1.62 7.31 0.70
CA SER A 132 2.13 5.93 0.77
C SER A 132 3.03 5.54 -0.41
N ASN A 133 2.74 6.02 -1.63
CA ASN A 133 3.61 5.85 -2.79
C ASN A 133 5.02 6.40 -2.55
N TRP A 134 5.13 7.59 -1.96
CA TRP A 134 6.43 8.19 -1.62
C TRP A 134 7.18 7.37 -0.58
N GLY A 135 6.48 6.74 0.38
CA GLY A 135 7.08 5.76 1.28
C GLY A 135 7.67 4.56 0.54
N GLY A 136 6.97 4.07 -0.49
CA GLY A 136 7.46 3.06 -1.42
C GLY A 136 8.72 3.50 -2.18
N TYR A 137 8.74 4.73 -2.71
CA TYR A 137 9.92 5.30 -3.37
C TYR A 137 11.08 5.49 -2.40
N GLY A 138 10.82 5.91 -1.16
CA GLY A 138 11.84 5.99 -0.11
C GLY A 138 12.48 4.64 0.19
N LEU A 139 11.69 3.56 0.23
CA LEU A 139 12.21 2.20 0.37
C LEU A 139 13.06 1.79 -0.84
N ALA A 140 12.60 2.07 -2.07
CA ALA A 140 13.36 1.80 -3.28
C ALA A 140 14.67 2.61 -3.33
N ALA A 141 14.67 3.87 -2.90
CA ALA A 141 15.86 4.69 -2.78
C ALA A 141 16.87 4.10 -1.77
N ALA A 142 16.42 3.69 -0.58
CA ALA A 142 17.29 3.05 0.40
C ALA A 142 17.91 1.74 -0.12
N LEU A 143 17.12 0.93 -0.86
CA LEU A 143 17.61 -0.26 -1.53
C LEU A 143 18.61 0.06 -2.64
N SER A 144 18.39 1.16 -3.37
CA SER A 144 19.28 1.64 -4.43
C SER A 144 20.68 1.92 -3.90
N LEU A 145 20.76 2.68 -2.80
CA LEU A 145 22.03 2.99 -2.13
C LEU A 145 22.74 1.72 -1.64
N LYS A 146 21.98 0.78 -1.07
CA LYS A 146 22.54 -0.49 -0.58
C LYS A 146 23.03 -1.38 -1.72
N LYS A 147 22.37 -1.32 -2.88
CA LYS A 147 22.69 -2.13 -4.06
C LYS A 147 23.80 -1.52 -4.91
N GLY A 148 23.98 -0.20 -4.85
CA GLY A 148 24.89 0.55 -5.72
C GLY A 148 24.30 0.81 -7.11
N GLU A 149 22.98 0.85 -7.25
CA GLU A 149 22.27 0.97 -8.52
C GLU A 149 20.97 1.75 -8.27
N ASN A 150 20.60 2.69 -9.13
CA ASN A 150 19.34 3.42 -8.98
C ASN A 150 18.16 2.54 -9.42
N LEU A 151 17.32 2.12 -8.45
CA LEU A 151 16.17 1.23 -8.63
C LEU A 151 14.83 1.99 -8.65
N LEU A 152 14.86 3.33 -8.56
CA LEU A 152 13.64 4.14 -8.62
C LEU A 152 13.00 4.07 -10.01
N PRO A 153 11.66 4.05 -10.11
CA PRO A 153 10.98 4.20 -11.39
C PRO A 153 11.24 5.60 -11.95
N SER A 154 11.28 5.75 -13.27
CA SER A 154 11.36 7.09 -13.86
C SER A 154 10.05 7.85 -13.67
N ILE A 155 10.10 9.18 -13.75
CA ILE A 155 8.91 10.05 -13.68
C ILE A 155 7.90 9.68 -14.78
N GLU A 156 8.38 9.32 -15.97
CA GLU A 156 7.51 8.89 -17.07
C GLU A 156 6.81 7.56 -16.77
N ALA A 157 7.52 6.60 -16.16
CA ALA A 157 6.93 5.33 -15.75
C ALA A 157 5.87 5.54 -14.65
N GLU A 158 6.15 6.41 -13.67
CA GLU A 158 5.21 6.75 -12.61
C GLU A 158 3.93 7.39 -13.17
N ASN A 159 4.07 8.42 -14.01
CA ASN A 159 2.92 9.06 -14.65
C ASN A 159 2.12 8.07 -15.51
N ALA A 160 2.80 7.14 -16.20
CA ALA A 160 2.12 6.10 -16.95
C ALA A 160 1.32 5.16 -16.05
N TRP A 161 1.82 4.82 -14.85
CA TRP A 161 1.08 4.02 -13.89
C TRP A 161 -0.16 4.77 -13.34
N VAL A 162 -0.02 6.03 -12.94
CA VAL A 162 -1.16 6.83 -12.47
C VAL A 162 -2.24 6.97 -13.55
N HIS A 163 -1.83 7.17 -14.81
CA HIS A 163 -2.79 7.19 -15.92
C HIS A 163 -3.43 5.81 -16.16
N ALA A 164 -2.66 4.73 -16.09
CA ALA A 164 -3.19 3.39 -16.29
C ALA A 164 -4.21 2.99 -15.21
N THR A 165 -3.99 3.34 -13.95
CA THR A 165 -4.97 3.09 -12.88
C THR A 165 -6.21 3.97 -13.04
N TYR A 166 -6.04 5.24 -13.42
CA TYR A 166 -7.15 6.14 -13.75
C TYR A 166 -8.04 5.57 -14.87
N GLU A 167 -7.47 5.09 -15.98
CA GLU A 167 -8.24 4.51 -17.10
C GLU A 167 -9.00 3.23 -16.70
N THR A 168 -8.56 2.53 -15.66
CA THR A 168 -9.30 1.38 -15.09
C THR A 168 -10.39 1.76 -14.09
N GLY A 169 -10.59 3.06 -13.83
CA GLY A 169 -11.63 3.56 -12.94
C GLY A 169 -11.18 3.86 -11.51
N ALA A 170 -9.86 3.87 -11.23
CA ALA A 170 -9.36 4.32 -9.94
C ALA A 170 -9.70 5.80 -9.72
N VAL A 171 -10.08 6.14 -8.48
CA VAL A 171 -10.43 7.51 -8.07
C VAL A 171 -9.36 8.05 -7.13
N ASP A 172 -9.26 9.38 -7.07
CA ASP A 172 -8.45 10.06 -6.08
C ASP A 172 -9.07 9.87 -4.69
N GLY A 173 -8.29 9.37 -3.72
CA GLY A 173 -8.79 8.96 -2.40
C GLY A 173 -9.47 10.10 -1.62
N PRO A 174 -8.77 11.24 -1.39
CA PRO A 174 -9.32 12.35 -0.64
C PRO A 174 -10.54 13.02 -1.26
N THR A 175 -10.54 13.21 -2.58
CA THR A 175 -11.66 13.90 -3.25
C THR A 175 -12.80 12.97 -3.66
N GLY A 176 -12.52 11.67 -3.82
CA GLY A 176 -13.44 10.69 -4.40
C GLY A 176 -13.71 10.92 -5.89
N GLU A 177 -12.98 11.84 -6.53
CA GLU A 177 -13.19 12.21 -7.92
C GLU A 177 -12.39 11.29 -8.87
N HIS A 178 -12.97 10.98 -10.02
CA HIS A 178 -12.27 10.25 -11.08
C HIS A 178 -11.31 11.21 -11.80
N ARG A 179 -10.08 11.31 -11.31
CA ARG A 179 -9.00 12.14 -11.85
C ARG A 179 -7.65 11.43 -11.71
N PRO A 180 -6.67 11.71 -12.58
CA PRO A 180 -5.33 11.12 -12.49
C PRO A 180 -4.47 11.87 -11.45
N TYR A 181 -4.99 11.97 -10.22
CA TYR A 181 -4.30 12.56 -9.06
C TYR A 181 -3.92 11.45 -8.08
N VAL A 182 -3.01 11.76 -7.17
CA VAL A 182 -2.67 10.90 -6.03
C VAL A 182 -2.76 11.77 -4.79
N ASP A 183 -3.60 11.39 -3.83
CA ASP A 183 -3.86 12.11 -2.59
C ASP A 183 -4.15 13.61 -2.75
N GLY A 184 -4.91 13.96 -3.78
CA GLY A 184 -5.27 15.33 -4.14
C GLY A 184 -4.15 16.12 -4.83
N PHE A 185 -2.96 15.54 -5.01
CA PHE A 185 -1.85 16.16 -5.71
C PHE A 185 -1.98 16.02 -7.22
N HIS A 186 -1.79 17.14 -7.92
CA HIS A 186 -1.52 17.13 -9.35
C HIS A 186 -0.18 16.45 -9.62
N LEU A 187 -0.04 15.77 -10.77
CA LEU A 187 1.17 15.03 -11.13
C LEU A 187 2.46 15.85 -11.02
N ASP A 188 2.46 17.14 -11.39
CA ASP A 188 3.66 17.98 -11.29
C ASP A 188 4.14 18.14 -9.84
N GLU A 189 3.20 18.30 -8.89
CA GLU A 189 3.52 18.40 -7.46
C GLU A 189 3.86 17.02 -6.87
N TYR A 190 3.07 16.01 -7.22
CA TYR A 190 3.27 14.63 -6.79
C TYR A 190 4.64 14.07 -7.19
N ASN A 191 5.13 14.41 -8.39
CA ASN A 191 6.42 13.95 -8.91
C ASN A 191 7.64 14.64 -8.27
N SER A 192 7.46 15.72 -7.51
CA SER A 192 8.57 16.42 -6.86
C SER A 192 9.34 15.49 -5.92
N CYS A 193 8.64 14.68 -5.12
CA CYS A 193 9.26 13.74 -4.19
C CYS A 193 10.12 12.70 -4.91
N LEU A 194 9.61 12.10 -5.99
CA LEU A 194 10.37 11.11 -6.77
C LEU A 194 11.58 11.75 -7.47
N THR A 195 11.44 13.00 -7.92
CA THR A 195 12.56 13.78 -8.50
C THR A 195 13.66 13.99 -7.47
N ASP A 196 13.33 14.47 -6.26
CA ASP A 196 14.28 14.69 -5.17
C ASP A 196 14.97 13.39 -4.75
N LEU A 197 14.23 12.26 -4.73
CA LEU A 197 14.80 10.95 -4.45
C LEU A 197 15.80 10.50 -5.53
N HIS A 198 15.53 10.75 -6.81
CA HIS A 198 16.49 10.49 -7.88
C HIS A 198 17.75 11.32 -7.72
N GLU A 199 17.63 12.62 -7.42
CA GLU A 199 18.78 13.49 -7.18
C GLU A 199 19.62 12.98 -6.00
N HIS A 200 18.97 12.63 -4.89
CA HIS A 200 19.63 12.09 -3.71
C HIS A 200 20.38 10.78 -4.01
N VAL A 201 19.71 9.83 -4.67
CA VAL A 201 20.31 8.52 -5.00
C VAL A 201 21.47 8.70 -5.96
N ASN A 202 21.29 9.46 -7.04
CA ASN A 202 22.35 9.67 -8.04
C ASN A 202 23.57 10.37 -7.42
N ALA A 203 23.36 11.42 -6.63
CA ALA A 203 24.46 12.11 -5.94
C ALA A 203 25.25 11.19 -5.00
N ALA A 204 24.60 10.21 -4.38
CA ALA A 204 25.24 9.25 -3.50
C ALA A 204 25.95 8.10 -4.25
N LEU A 205 25.51 7.78 -5.48
CA LEU A 205 26.13 6.75 -6.32
C LEU A 205 27.34 7.28 -7.12
N GLY A 206 27.42 8.59 -7.37
CA GLY A 206 28.52 9.26 -8.09
C GLY A 206 28.23 9.49 -9.56
#